data_AF-Q1NDX8-F1
#
_entry.id   AF-Q1NDX8-F1
#
_cell.length_a   1.000
_cell.length_b   1.000
_cell.length_c   1.000
_cell.angle_alpha   90.00
_cell.angle_beta   90.00
_cell.angle_gamma   90.00
#
_symmetry.space_group_name_H-M   'P 1'
#
loop_
_entity.id
_entity.type
_entity.pdbx_description
1 polymer ?
#
loop_
_entity_poly.entity_id
_entity_poly.type
_entity_poly.pdbx_seq_one_letter_code
_entity_poly.pdbx_strand_id
1 'polypeptide(L)'
;MSAGAHLTFFKNGDTPVATAPAAQTQDYVIADIGLARFGRKEIDIAKTEMPGLMALRQEFGAAYPLKGARLSGSLHMTIHTAVLIETLHRDRR
;
A
#
# COMPACT_ATOMS: atom_id res chain seq x y z
N MET A 1 62.36 -12.76 17.78
CA MET A 1 61.27 -11.92 17.21
C MET A 1 60.00 -12.75 17.26
N SER A 2 59.20 -12.52 18.29
CA SER A 2 57.97 -13.24 18.63
C SER A 2 56.78 -12.33 18.36
N ALA A 3 55.83 -12.79 17.57
CA ALA A 3 54.42 -12.37 17.53
C ALA A 3 53.74 -13.36 16.56
N GLY A 4 52.77 -14.17 16.91
CA GLY A 4 51.78 -14.06 17.97
C GLY A 4 50.49 -14.55 17.32
N ALA A 5 50.30 -15.87 17.30
CA ALA A 5 49.07 -16.49 16.85
C ALA A 5 47.94 -16.10 17.81
N HIS A 6 47.26 -14.99 17.51
CA HIS A 6 46.09 -14.58 18.26
C HIS A 6 44.87 -15.35 17.74
N LEU A 7 44.60 -16.44 18.44
CA LEU A 7 43.33 -17.13 18.47
C LEU A 7 42.27 -16.17 19.04
N THR A 8 41.32 -15.72 18.23
CA THR A 8 40.09 -15.06 18.71
C THR A 8 38.89 -15.84 18.21
N PHE A 9 38.51 -16.82 19.03
CA PHE A 9 37.14 -17.20 19.39
C PHE A 9 36.02 -16.65 18.48
N PHE A 10 35.62 -17.45 17.48
CA PHE A 10 34.26 -17.38 16.95
C PHE A 10 33.30 -17.80 18.07
N LYS A 11 32.62 -16.84 18.69
CA LYS A 11 31.42 -17.10 19.47
C LYS A 11 30.36 -17.67 18.52
N ASN A 12 29.87 -18.87 18.85
CA ASN A 12 28.59 -19.38 18.36
C ASN A 12 27.51 -18.30 18.56
N GLY A 13 26.79 -17.91 17.50
CA GLY A 13 25.62 -17.04 17.68
C GLY A 13 25.02 -16.37 16.45
N ASP A 14 25.78 -16.00 15.43
CA ASP A 14 25.25 -15.13 14.37
C ASP A 14 25.12 -15.85 13.04
N THR A 15 24.04 -16.62 12.88
CA THR A 15 23.51 -16.86 11.54
C THR A 15 23.20 -15.49 10.90
N PRO A 16 23.76 -15.16 9.73
CA PRO A 16 23.22 -14.07 8.94
C PRO A 16 21.84 -14.53 8.46
N VAL A 17 20.79 -14.19 9.21
CA VAL A 17 19.44 -14.23 8.67
C VAL A 17 19.42 -13.16 7.60
N ALA A 18 19.63 -13.58 6.35
CA ALA A 18 19.30 -12.79 5.19
C ALA A 18 17.86 -12.32 5.40
N THR A 19 17.69 -11.02 5.67
CA THR A 19 16.38 -10.38 5.63
C THR A 19 15.92 -10.42 4.18
N ALA A 20 15.29 -11.53 3.81
CA ALA A 20 14.47 -11.59 2.62
C ALA A 20 13.41 -10.48 2.74
N PRO A 21 13.15 -9.71 1.67
CA PRO A 21 12.20 -8.62 1.72
C PRO A 21 10.85 -9.18 2.16
N ALA A 22 10.20 -8.52 3.12
CA ALA A 22 8.89 -8.88 3.62
C ALA A 22 7.95 -9.15 2.44
N ALA A 23 7.58 -10.42 2.24
CA ALA A 23 6.57 -10.80 1.28
C ALA A 23 5.30 -10.03 1.66
N GLN A 24 4.83 -9.17 0.75
CA GLN A 24 3.61 -8.41 0.98
C GLN A 24 2.45 -9.40 1.06
N THR A 25 1.97 -9.66 2.28
CA THR A 25 0.74 -10.40 2.51
C THR A 25 -0.38 -9.67 1.80
N GLN A 26 -0.86 -10.27 0.73
CA GLN A 26 -1.92 -9.71 -0.10
C GLN A 26 -3.25 -10.18 0.48
N ASP A 27 -3.78 -9.37 1.38
CA ASP A 27 -5.04 -9.64 2.08
C ASP A 27 -6.26 -9.32 1.19
N TYR A 28 -6.35 -9.93 0.01
CA TYR A 28 -7.48 -9.76 -0.89
C TYR A 28 -7.98 -11.08 -1.47
N VAL A 29 -9.30 -11.16 -1.68
CA VAL A 29 -9.97 -12.23 -2.43
C VAL A 29 -10.74 -11.58 -3.55
N ILE A 30 -10.27 -11.75 -4.78
CA ILE A 30 -10.87 -11.17 -6.00
C ILE A 30 -10.99 -12.25 -7.07
N ALA A 31 -11.86 -12.03 -8.05
CA ALA A 31 -12.11 -13.00 -9.11
C ALA A 31 -10.89 -13.18 -10.04
N ASP A 32 -10.30 -12.09 -10.52
CA ASP A 32 -9.14 -12.12 -11.41
C ASP A 32 -8.31 -10.83 -11.30
N ILE A 33 -7.00 -10.96 -11.02
CA ILE A 33 -6.05 -9.84 -10.95
C ILE A 33 -5.61 -9.35 -12.34
N GLY A 34 -5.71 -10.19 -13.39
CA GLY A 34 -5.36 -9.83 -14.76
C GLY A 34 -6.18 -8.67 -15.33
N LEU A 35 -7.40 -8.48 -14.82
CA LEU A 35 -8.31 -7.39 -15.17
C LEU A 35 -7.89 -6.03 -14.58
N ALA A 36 -6.88 -5.96 -13.69
CA ALA A 36 -6.49 -4.73 -13.02
C ALA A 36 -6.11 -3.61 -13.99
N ARG A 37 -5.43 -3.93 -15.10
CA ARG A 37 -5.06 -2.93 -16.11
C ARG A 37 -6.29 -2.33 -16.81
N PHE A 38 -7.29 -3.16 -17.08
CA PHE A 38 -8.55 -2.72 -17.67
C PHE A 38 -9.34 -1.88 -16.67
N GLY A 39 -9.52 -2.37 -15.45
CA GLY A 39 -10.18 -1.64 -14.38
C GLY A 39 -9.53 -0.28 -14.09
N ARG A 40 -8.20 -0.15 -14.22
CA ARG A 40 -7.52 1.14 -14.07
C ARG A 40 -7.94 2.16 -15.12
N LYS A 41 -8.13 1.74 -16.38
CA LYS A 41 -8.60 2.63 -17.45
C LYS A 41 -10.02 3.12 -17.17
N GLU A 42 -10.91 2.22 -16.75
CA GLU A 42 -12.29 2.55 -16.39
C GLU A 42 -12.35 3.50 -15.20
N ILE A 43 -11.49 3.30 -14.19
CA ILE A 43 -11.36 4.21 -13.05
C ILE A 43 -10.95 5.62 -13.50
N ASP A 44 -10.04 5.73 -14.46
CA ASP A 44 -9.58 7.03 -14.95
C ASP A 44 -10.68 7.77 -15.74
N ILE A 45 -11.53 7.03 -16.47
CA ILE A 45 -12.74 7.58 -17.09
C ILE A 45 -13.75 8.01 -16.00
N ALA A 46 -14.00 7.18 -15.00
CA ALA A 46 -14.95 7.50 -13.94
C ALA A 46 -14.58 8.75 -13.11
N LYS A 47 -13.28 9.10 -13.02
CA LYS A 47 -12.86 10.34 -12.36
C LYS A 47 -13.36 11.59 -13.07
N THR A 48 -13.44 11.58 -14.40
CA THR A 48 -13.93 12.74 -15.16
C THR A 48 -15.42 12.93 -14.97
N GLU A 49 -16.17 11.84 -14.78
CA GLU A 49 -17.61 11.84 -14.53
C GLU A 49 -17.98 12.14 -13.05
N MET A 50 -16.99 12.20 -12.14
CA MET A 50 -17.20 12.44 -10.70
C MET A 50 -16.52 13.74 -10.22
N PRO A 51 -16.89 14.92 -10.76
CA PRO A 51 -16.22 16.19 -10.45
C PRO A 51 -16.27 16.56 -8.96
N GLY A 52 -17.35 16.19 -8.26
CA GLY A 52 -17.50 16.45 -6.82
C GLY A 52 -16.42 15.76 -5.98
N LEU A 53 -16.08 14.50 -6.28
CA LEU A 53 -15.00 13.80 -5.57
C LEU A 53 -13.63 14.41 -5.89
N MET A 54 -13.42 14.90 -7.11
CA MET A 54 -12.15 15.55 -7.48
C MET A 54 -11.99 16.92 -6.81
N ALA A 55 -13.09 17.67 -6.64
CA ALA A 55 -13.08 18.92 -5.88
C ALA A 55 -12.72 18.67 -4.41
N LEU A 56 -13.32 17.66 -3.77
CA LEU A 56 -12.99 17.28 -2.39
C LEU A 56 -11.50 16.87 -2.24
N ARG A 57 -10.94 16.17 -3.23
CA ARG A 57 -9.51 15.84 -3.27
C ARG A 57 -8.62 17.09 -3.31
N GLN A 58 -9.04 18.14 -3.99
CA GLN A 58 -8.28 19.40 -4.07
C GLN A 58 -8.38 20.19 -2.76
N GLU A 59 -9.56 20.23 -2.16
CA GLU A 59 -9.82 20.96 -0.91
C GLU A 59 -9.13 20.32 0.30
N PHE A 60 -9.25 19.00 0.45
CA PHE A 60 -8.80 18.28 1.66
C PHE A 60 -7.47 17.53 1.50
N GLY A 61 -6.89 17.52 0.28
CA GLY A 61 -5.69 16.73 -0.02
C GLY A 61 -4.43 17.12 0.75
N ALA A 62 -4.36 18.33 1.33
CA ALA A 62 -3.27 18.77 2.20
C ALA A 62 -3.58 18.62 3.70
N ALA A 63 -4.87 18.59 4.06
CA ALA A 63 -5.33 18.55 5.43
C ALA A 63 -5.37 17.12 6.01
N TYR A 64 -5.40 16.10 5.15
CA TYR A 64 -5.47 14.67 5.51
C TYR A 64 -6.48 14.42 6.66
N PRO A 65 -7.75 14.82 6.48
CA PRO A 65 -8.74 14.80 7.57
C PRO A 65 -9.01 13.39 8.11
N LEU A 66 -8.67 12.34 7.37
CA LEU A 66 -8.91 10.94 7.73
C LEU A 66 -7.62 10.25 8.21
N LYS A 67 -6.56 10.98 8.53
CA LYS A 67 -5.30 10.39 9.01
C LYS A 67 -5.54 9.52 10.26
N GLY A 68 -5.15 8.25 10.16
CA GLY A 68 -5.32 7.27 11.23
C GLY A 68 -6.71 6.62 11.33
N ALA A 69 -7.69 7.02 10.49
CA ALA A 69 -8.99 6.39 10.46
C ALA A 69 -8.89 4.93 9.95
N ARG A 70 -9.63 4.01 10.59
CA ARG A 70 -9.83 2.64 10.11
C ARG A 70 -11.20 2.56 9.43
N LEU A 71 -11.18 2.50 8.11
CA LEU A 71 -12.40 2.51 7.29
C LEU A 71 -12.78 1.07 6.91
N SER A 72 -14.02 0.67 7.18
CA SER A 72 -14.62 -0.56 6.68
C SER A 72 -15.78 -0.20 5.76
N GLY A 73 -15.78 -0.74 4.54
CA GLY A 73 -16.79 -0.44 3.54
C GLY A 73 -17.50 -1.72 3.09
N SER A 74 -18.82 -1.73 3.15
CA SER A 74 -19.67 -2.76 2.54
C SER A 74 -20.60 -2.08 1.55
N LEU A 75 -20.04 -1.74 0.39
CA LEU A 75 -20.76 -1.13 -0.72
C LEU A 75 -20.53 -1.97 -1.98
N HIS A 76 -21.42 -1.84 -2.95
CA HIS A 76 -21.25 -2.44 -4.27
C HIS A 76 -19.86 -2.11 -4.83
N MET A 77 -19.06 -3.15 -5.07
CA MET A 77 -17.72 -3.03 -5.63
C MET A 77 -17.82 -2.75 -7.13
N THR A 78 -17.94 -1.46 -7.46
CA THR A 78 -18.03 -0.93 -8.82
C THR A 78 -16.87 0.01 -9.12
N ILE A 79 -16.75 0.44 -10.38
CA ILE A 79 -15.74 1.41 -10.80
C ILE A 79 -15.87 2.74 -10.04
N HIS A 80 -17.10 3.23 -9.80
CA HIS A 80 -17.33 4.46 -9.02
C HIS A 80 -16.88 4.32 -7.57
N THR A 81 -17.13 3.15 -6.94
CA THR A 81 -16.66 2.86 -5.58
C THR A 81 -15.13 2.80 -5.52
N ALA A 82 -14.46 2.35 -6.58
CA ALA A 82 -13.00 2.39 -6.65
C ALA A 82 -12.45 3.84 -6.65
N VAL A 83 -13.13 4.78 -7.33
CA VAL A 83 -12.79 6.22 -7.26
C VAL A 83 -12.97 6.74 -5.84
N LEU A 84 -14.07 6.38 -5.17
CA LEU A 84 -14.31 6.75 -3.77
C LEU A 84 -13.22 6.21 -2.84
N ILE A 85 -12.89 4.93 -2.93
CA ILE A 85 -11.84 4.30 -2.11
C ILE A 85 -10.48 4.96 -2.35
N GLU A 86 -10.13 5.29 -3.60
CA GLU A 86 -8.87 5.98 -3.92
C GLU A 86 -8.84 7.40 -3.32
N THR A 87 -9.98 8.09 -3.22
CA THR A 87 -10.10 9.38 -2.54
C THR A 87 -9.83 9.20 -1.04
N LEU A 88 -10.57 8.31 -0.39
CA LEU A 88 -10.47 8.10 1.06
C LEU A 88 -9.09 7.58 1.47
N HIS A 89 -8.47 6.72 0.66
CA HIS A 89 -7.12 6.21 0.91
C HIS A 89 -6.05 7.29 0.82
N ARG A 90 -6.22 8.28 -0.07
CA ARG A 90 -5.30 9.42 -0.19
C ARG A 90 -5.38 10.29 1.04
N ASP A 91 -6.58 10.65 1.49
CA ASP A 91 -6.80 11.56 2.63
C ASP A 91 -6.44 10.93 4.00
N ARG A 92 -6.16 9.63 4.02
CA ARG A 92 -5.73 8.87 5.20
C ARG A 92 -4.21 8.79 5.39
N ARG A 93 -3.40 9.04 4.34
CA ARG A 93 -1.93 8.91 4.43
C ARG A 93 -1.32 10.00 5.31
#